data_AF-A0A521D691-F1
#
_entry.id   AF-A0A521D691-F1
#
_cell.length_a   1.000
_cell.length_b   1.000
_cell.length_c   1.000
_cell.angle_alpha   90.00
_cell.angle_beta   90.00
_cell.angle_gamma   90.00
#
_symmetry.space_group_name_H-M   'P 1'
#
loop_
_entity.id
_entity.type
_entity.pdbx_description
1 polymer ?
#
loop_
_entity_poly.entity_id
_entity_poly.type
_entity_poly.pdbx_seq_one_letter_code
_entity_poly.pdbx_strand_id
1 'polypeptide(L)'
;MKSKTIKESADNEAAFTAMVAGLTGEALGALRAASEGDETLSRAFAFIMDERAMSGADFARELQGDFAPEKVVNVNNPKDLENRQIELNALEDLDNEIRVLFAVDKLNEGWDVLNLFDIVRLYDTRDGKANKVGKTTMAEAQLIGRGARYFPFVAPDQPDAAREKRKYDSAMDTPLRILEELHYHCSHNPKYIQDIRNALRETGMLDDTARTVRLRLKDSFKQTDLYEWGHVWVNDRVRNPRDGVDGLSAYKIESSFIYPNLMTGRVTEASAFGGGPLTLKPSRKEPVSRDFKLAGFGRAILGFAMDANDFFHFANLRTYFPQLASASQFVTSDTYLGGAIVSVRGLPDDLDNLTARQKLDIAQYVLHQIESGVKRESVEYIGTKDFKPYPIKDRFTDKVLKQRIEGETGLS
;
A
#
# COMPACT_ATOMS: atom_id res chain seq x y z
N MET A 1 15.44 -11.60 -18.33
CA MET A 1 16.45 -11.32 -19.37
C MET A 1 15.76 -11.00 -20.68
N LYS A 2 15.92 -9.78 -21.22
CA LYS A 2 15.23 -9.32 -22.43
C LYS A 2 16.20 -9.22 -23.62
N SER A 3 15.85 -9.89 -24.71
CA SER A 3 16.56 -9.86 -25.99
C SER A 3 15.73 -9.20 -27.08
N LYS A 4 16.36 -8.75 -28.16
CA LYS A 4 15.63 -8.11 -29.28
C LYS A 4 15.04 -9.14 -30.24
N THR A 5 15.69 -10.27 -30.44
CA THR A 5 15.23 -11.33 -31.33
C THR A 5 15.23 -12.68 -30.62
N ILE A 6 14.41 -13.62 -31.12
CA ILE A 6 14.31 -14.98 -30.56
C ILE A 6 15.66 -15.69 -30.62
N LYS A 7 16.40 -15.50 -31.73
CA LYS A 7 17.74 -16.05 -31.91
C LYS A 7 18.71 -15.53 -30.84
N GLU A 8 18.81 -14.20 -30.68
CA GLU A 8 19.66 -13.60 -29.65
C GLU A 8 19.23 -14.04 -28.24
N SER A 9 17.94 -14.29 -28.01
CA SER A 9 17.48 -14.82 -26.72
C SER A 9 18.02 -16.21 -26.42
N ALA A 10 18.05 -17.11 -27.42
CA ALA A 10 18.64 -18.44 -27.26
C ALA A 10 20.17 -18.38 -27.11
N ASP A 11 20.84 -17.51 -27.88
CA ASP A 11 22.28 -17.30 -27.77
C ASP A 11 22.67 -16.75 -26.37
N ASN A 12 21.88 -15.81 -25.84
CA ASN A 12 22.08 -15.23 -24.51
C ASN A 12 21.80 -16.24 -23.39
N GLU A 13 20.81 -17.11 -23.54
CA GLU A 13 20.53 -18.20 -22.59
C GLU A 13 21.69 -19.19 -22.52
N ALA A 14 22.24 -19.59 -23.67
CA ALA A 14 23.41 -20.47 -23.73
C ALA A 14 24.64 -19.80 -23.10
N ALA A 15 24.88 -18.52 -23.39
CA ALA A 15 25.96 -17.74 -22.80
C ALA A 15 25.82 -17.59 -21.28
N PHE A 16 24.61 -17.31 -20.79
CA PHE A 16 24.32 -17.23 -19.36
C PHE A 16 24.57 -18.56 -18.65
N THR A 17 24.10 -19.66 -19.23
CA THR A 17 24.28 -21.01 -18.67
C THR A 17 25.76 -21.37 -18.57
N ALA A 18 26.54 -21.08 -19.62
CA ALA A 18 27.99 -21.30 -19.62
C ALA A 18 28.70 -20.40 -18.59
N MET A 19 28.28 -19.14 -18.47
CA MET A 19 28.82 -18.20 -17.48
C MET A 19 28.57 -18.71 -16.05
N VAL A 20 27.34 -19.12 -15.73
CA VAL A 20 26.97 -19.65 -14.40
C VAL A 20 27.78 -20.91 -14.10
N ALA A 21 27.84 -21.86 -15.02
CA ALA A 21 28.64 -23.08 -14.86
C ALA A 21 30.14 -22.80 -14.65
N GLY A 22 30.65 -21.71 -15.22
CA GLY A 22 32.04 -21.26 -15.06
C GLY A 22 32.31 -20.35 -13.85
N LEU A 23 31.31 -20.04 -13.01
CA LEU A 23 31.51 -19.17 -11.84
C LEU A 23 32.52 -19.77 -10.86
N THR A 24 33.46 -18.94 -10.41
CA THR A 24 34.46 -19.30 -9.41
C THR A 24 34.48 -18.28 -8.27
N GLY A 25 35.01 -18.68 -7.12
CA GLY A 25 35.18 -17.76 -5.99
C GLY A 25 36.10 -16.58 -6.32
N GLU A 26 37.09 -16.78 -7.19
CA GLU A 26 37.97 -15.70 -7.67
C GLU A 26 37.20 -14.70 -8.54
N ALA A 27 36.33 -15.19 -9.44
CA ALA A 27 35.49 -14.32 -10.25
C ALA A 27 34.52 -13.48 -9.39
N LEU A 28 33.95 -14.07 -8.34
CA LEU A 28 33.10 -13.35 -7.39
C LEU A 28 33.90 -12.34 -6.55
N GLY A 29 35.13 -12.67 -6.17
CA GLY A 29 36.04 -11.73 -5.50
C GLY A 29 36.38 -10.52 -6.38
N ALA A 30 36.64 -10.76 -7.67
CA ALA A 30 36.86 -9.69 -8.64
C ALA A 30 35.60 -8.83 -8.84
N LEU A 31 34.42 -9.45 -8.91
CA LEU A 31 33.14 -8.74 -9.00
C LEU A 31 32.88 -7.88 -7.76
N ARG A 32 33.15 -8.41 -6.56
CA ARG A 32 33.04 -7.66 -5.30
C ARG A 32 33.89 -6.39 -5.32
N ALA A 33 35.15 -6.50 -5.72
CA ALA A 33 36.04 -5.35 -5.84
C ALA A 33 35.57 -4.33 -6.89
N ALA A 34 35.04 -4.80 -8.02
CA ALA A 34 34.49 -3.93 -9.06
C ALA A 34 33.18 -3.23 -8.64
N SER A 35 32.49 -3.76 -7.63
CA SER A 35 31.17 -3.30 -7.18
C SER A 35 31.24 -2.28 -6.03
N GLU A 36 32.42 -1.84 -5.58
CA GLU A 36 32.57 -0.90 -4.45
C GLU A 36 31.81 0.43 -4.63
N GLY A 37 31.55 0.85 -5.87
CA GLY A 37 30.76 2.03 -6.18
C GLY A 37 29.24 1.82 -6.20
N ASP A 38 28.78 0.56 -6.14
CA ASP A 38 27.37 0.18 -6.13
C ASP A 38 26.96 -0.19 -4.69
N GLU A 39 26.08 0.62 -4.10
CA GLU A 39 25.66 0.46 -2.71
C GLU A 39 24.92 -0.88 -2.48
N THR A 40 24.07 -1.28 -3.42
CA THR A 40 23.25 -2.49 -3.30
C THR A 40 24.13 -3.75 -3.35
N LEU A 41 25.00 -3.84 -4.37
CA LEU A 41 25.92 -4.98 -4.51
C LEU A 41 26.94 -5.03 -3.37
N SER A 42 27.49 -3.88 -2.96
CA SER A 42 28.43 -3.82 -1.83
C SER A 42 27.80 -4.36 -0.54
N ARG A 43 26.55 -3.99 -0.26
CA ARG A 43 25.80 -4.52 0.89
C ARG A 43 25.51 -6.00 0.77
N ALA A 44 25.14 -6.48 -0.42
CA ALA A 44 24.89 -7.90 -0.66
C ALA A 44 26.14 -8.74 -0.40
N PHE A 45 27.30 -8.32 -0.92
CA PHE A 45 28.58 -9.01 -0.66
C PHE A 45 28.98 -8.97 0.82
N ALA A 46 28.82 -7.84 1.50
CA ALA A 46 29.11 -7.74 2.93
C ALA A 46 28.24 -8.69 3.75
N PHE A 47 26.93 -8.73 3.47
CA PHE A 47 26.01 -9.63 4.14
C PHE A 47 26.34 -11.11 3.89
N ILE A 48 26.56 -11.50 2.63
CA ILE A 48 26.78 -12.90 2.25
C ILE A 48 28.16 -13.39 2.69
N MET A 49 29.22 -12.64 2.41
CA MET A 49 30.58 -13.11 2.62
C MET A 49 31.12 -12.76 4.00
N ASP A 50 30.76 -11.61 4.57
CA ASP A 50 31.33 -11.15 5.83
C ASP A 50 30.41 -11.52 7.01
N GLU A 51 29.12 -11.17 6.96
CA GLU A 51 28.19 -11.45 8.07
C GLU A 51 27.79 -12.92 8.17
N ARG A 52 27.42 -13.55 7.03
CA ARG A 52 27.15 -15.00 6.97
C ARG A 52 28.43 -15.85 6.92
N ALA A 53 29.59 -15.24 6.79
CA ALA A 53 30.90 -15.89 6.68
C ALA A 53 30.99 -16.93 5.54
N MET A 54 30.32 -16.68 4.41
CA MET A 54 30.34 -17.57 3.25
C MET A 54 31.61 -17.39 2.41
N SER A 55 32.29 -18.49 2.11
CA SER A 55 33.45 -18.44 1.22
C SER A 55 33.04 -18.13 -0.23
N GLY A 56 33.90 -17.50 -1.02
CA GLY A 56 33.61 -17.24 -2.43
C GLY A 56 33.36 -18.52 -3.24
N ALA A 57 34.01 -19.63 -2.87
CA ALA A 57 33.81 -20.92 -3.53
C ALA A 57 32.43 -21.52 -3.21
N ASP A 58 31.96 -21.40 -1.98
CA ASP A 58 30.64 -21.87 -1.59
C ASP A 58 29.55 -20.98 -2.19
N PHE A 59 29.76 -19.66 -2.22
CA PHE A 59 28.84 -18.73 -2.87
C PHE A 59 28.71 -19.00 -4.37
N ALA A 60 29.82 -19.29 -5.05
CA ALA A 60 29.79 -19.70 -6.46
C ALA A 60 28.97 -20.98 -6.67
N ARG A 61 29.10 -21.95 -5.76
CA ARG A 61 28.33 -23.21 -5.81
C ARG A 61 26.84 -22.98 -5.56
N GLU A 62 26.47 -22.09 -4.65
CA GLU A 62 25.08 -21.70 -4.39
C GLU A 62 24.46 -21.04 -5.63
N LEU A 63 25.15 -20.07 -6.24
CA LEU A 63 24.71 -19.44 -7.49
C LEU A 63 24.59 -20.45 -8.64
N GLN A 64 25.52 -21.41 -8.76
CA GLN A 64 25.42 -22.48 -9.75
C GLN A 64 24.18 -23.35 -9.57
N GLY A 65 23.81 -23.65 -8.32
CA GLY A 65 22.60 -24.42 -8.01
C GLY A 65 21.30 -23.61 -8.18
N ASP A 66 21.32 -22.33 -7.83
CA ASP A 66 20.15 -21.45 -7.94
C ASP A 66 19.86 -21.02 -9.38
N PHE A 67 20.90 -20.95 -10.22
CA PHE A 67 20.79 -20.60 -11.64
C PHE A 67 21.09 -21.79 -12.56
N ALA A 68 20.89 -23.01 -12.08
CA ALA A 68 21.06 -24.23 -12.86
C ALA A 68 20.11 -24.26 -14.08
N PRO A 69 20.45 -24.98 -15.17
CA PRO A 69 19.70 -24.97 -16.42
C PRO A 69 18.19 -25.27 -16.26
N GLU A 70 17.83 -26.16 -15.33
CA GLU A 70 16.45 -26.52 -15.00
C GLU A 70 15.61 -25.36 -14.42
N LYS A 71 16.27 -24.35 -13.83
CA LYS A 71 15.65 -23.14 -13.24
C LYS A 71 15.64 -21.95 -14.21
N VAL A 72 16.13 -22.15 -15.44
CA VAL A 72 16.19 -21.14 -16.50
C VAL A 72 15.20 -21.53 -17.60
N VAL A 73 14.34 -20.59 -18.01
CA VAL A 73 13.31 -20.85 -19.02
C VAL A 73 13.30 -19.78 -20.11
N ASN A 74 13.18 -20.23 -21.35
CA ASN A 74 13.03 -19.38 -22.52
C ASN A 74 11.58 -19.41 -23.03
N VAL A 75 10.91 -18.27 -22.97
CA VAL A 75 9.46 -18.17 -23.21
C VAL A 75 9.11 -17.60 -24.59
N ASN A 76 10.01 -17.78 -25.58
CA ASN A 76 9.81 -17.24 -26.92
C ASN A 76 9.07 -18.17 -27.89
N ASN A 77 9.00 -19.47 -27.58
CA ASN A 77 8.33 -20.47 -28.43
C ASN A 77 6.92 -20.78 -27.89
N PRO A 78 5.85 -20.61 -28.69
CA PRO A 78 4.47 -20.90 -28.26
C PRO A 78 4.25 -22.32 -27.73
N LYS A 79 4.94 -23.33 -28.28
CA LYS A 79 4.81 -24.72 -27.81
C LYS A 79 5.39 -24.93 -26.42
N ASP A 80 6.50 -24.27 -26.11
CA ASP A 80 7.16 -24.39 -24.82
C ASP A 80 6.37 -23.65 -23.73
N LEU A 81 5.69 -22.56 -24.11
CA LEU A 81 4.73 -21.83 -23.29
C LEU A 81 3.52 -22.68 -22.90
N GLU A 82 2.88 -23.37 -23.87
CA GLU A 82 1.72 -24.24 -23.57
C GLU A 82 2.09 -25.35 -22.59
N ASN A 83 3.26 -25.96 -22.78
CA ASN A 83 3.74 -27.04 -21.91
C ASN A 83 4.09 -26.56 -20.50
N ARG A 84 4.51 -25.30 -20.35
CA ARG A 84 4.94 -24.71 -19.06
C ARG A 84 3.95 -23.70 -18.49
N GLN A 85 2.74 -23.59 -19.06
CA GLN A 85 1.77 -22.56 -18.66
C GLN A 85 1.43 -22.60 -17.17
N ILE A 86 1.38 -23.81 -16.59
CA ILE A 86 1.12 -24.00 -15.16
C ILE A 86 2.28 -23.45 -14.32
N GLU A 87 3.52 -23.82 -14.63
CA GLU A 87 4.73 -23.32 -13.94
C GLU A 87 4.85 -21.80 -14.06
N LEU A 88 4.55 -21.24 -15.23
CA LEU A 88 4.68 -19.80 -15.47
C LEU A 88 3.58 -18.98 -14.78
N ASN A 89 2.40 -19.56 -14.57
CA ASN A 89 1.33 -18.92 -13.79
C ASN A 89 1.55 -19.03 -12.27
N ALA A 90 2.44 -19.93 -11.85
CA ALA A 90 2.73 -20.24 -10.45
C ALA A 90 4.13 -19.73 -10.02
N LEU A 91 4.67 -18.69 -10.69
CA LEU A 91 6.03 -18.19 -10.40
C LEU A 91 6.20 -17.63 -8.98
N GLU A 92 5.09 -17.31 -8.32
CA GLU A 92 5.07 -16.82 -6.94
C GLU A 92 5.01 -17.95 -5.91
N ASP A 93 4.73 -19.19 -6.35
CA ASP A 93 4.65 -20.34 -5.45
C ASP A 93 6.05 -20.70 -4.93
N LEU A 94 6.12 -21.04 -3.64
CA LEU A 94 7.37 -21.38 -2.97
C LEU A 94 8.07 -22.62 -3.57
N ASP A 95 7.28 -23.54 -4.12
CA ASP A 95 7.77 -24.76 -4.76
C ASP A 95 8.21 -24.52 -6.21
N ASN A 96 7.99 -23.32 -6.74
CA ASN A 96 8.47 -22.95 -8.07
C ASN A 96 9.95 -22.58 -8.02
N GLU A 97 10.78 -23.37 -8.69
CA GLU A 97 12.22 -23.19 -8.70
C GLU A 97 12.74 -22.30 -9.83
N ILE A 98 11.88 -21.82 -10.73
CA ILE A 98 12.31 -20.95 -11.84
C ILE A 98 12.89 -19.64 -11.26
N ARG A 99 14.06 -19.24 -11.73
CA ARG A 99 14.76 -18.00 -11.31
C ARG A 99 15.02 -17.04 -12.46
N VAL A 100 15.12 -17.54 -13.70
CA VAL A 100 15.46 -16.70 -14.86
C VAL A 100 14.54 -16.98 -16.04
N LEU A 101 13.97 -15.91 -16.59
CA LEU A 101 13.18 -15.94 -17.80
C LEU A 101 13.88 -15.18 -18.93
N PHE A 102 14.05 -15.84 -20.07
CA PHE A 102 14.51 -15.24 -21.33
C PHE A 102 13.32 -14.94 -22.23
N ALA A 103 13.17 -13.67 -22.65
CA ALA A 103 12.02 -13.22 -23.42
C ALA A 103 12.37 -12.10 -24.42
N VAL A 104 11.60 -12.00 -25.50
CA VAL A 104 11.66 -10.89 -26.48
C VAL A 104 10.52 -9.90 -26.24
N ASP A 105 9.28 -10.28 -26.58
CA ASP A 105 8.11 -9.37 -26.52
C ASP A 105 6.90 -9.94 -25.76
N LYS A 106 6.90 -11.23 -25.42
CA LYS A 106 5.77 -11.89 -24.73
C LYS A 106 5.51 -11.40 -23.30
N LEU A 107 6.47 -10.68 -22.70
CA LEU A 107 6.28 -10.00 -21.41
C LEU A 107 5.31 -8.79 -21.50
N ASN A 108 4.90 -8.38 -22.70
CA ASN A 108 3.99 -7.26 -22.91
C ASN A 108 2.50 -7.61 -22.71
N GLU A 109 2.13 -8.88 -22.49
CA GLU A 109 0.73 -9.33 -22.31
C GLU A 109 0.60 -10.29 -21.12
N GLY A 110 0.01 -9.83 -20.00
CA GLY A 110 -0.47 -10.72 -18.94
C GLY A 110 0.53 -11.23 -17.90
N TRP A 111 1.76 -10.71 -17.87
CA TRP A 111 2.77 -11.07 -16.87
C TRP A 111 2.82 -10.01 -15.76
N ASP A 112 2.13 -10.29 -14.66
CA ASP A 112 2.13 -9.50 -13.42
C ASP A 112 2.58 -10.45 -12.31
N VAL A 113 3.86 -10.38 -11.94
CA VAL A 113 4.47 -11.30 -10.97
C VAL A 113 5.04 -10.48 -9.83
N LEU A 114 4.63 -10.77 -8.60
CA LEU A 114 4.97 -10.00 -7.41
C LEU A 114 6.43 -10.15 -6.97
N ASN A 115 7.14 -11.19 -7.41
CA ASN A 115 8.54 -11.48 -7.06
C ASN A 115 9.55 -11.13 -8.18
N LEU A 116 9.19 -10.23 -9.10
CA LEU A 116 10.09 -9.71 -10.11
C LEU A 116 10.96 -8.57 -9.53
N PHE A 117 12.24 -8.85 -9.28
CA PHE A 117 13.18 -7.86 -8.72
C PHE A 117 14.15 -7.28 -9.76
N ASP A 118 14.43 -8.00 -10.84
CA ASP A 118 15.44 -7.62 -11.82
C ASP A 118 14.95 -7.78 -13.26
N ILE A 119 15.15 -6.73 -14.07
CA ILE A 119 14.97 -6.76 -15.52
C ILE A 119 16.30 -6.39 -16.16
N VAL A 120 16.91 -7.35 -16.87
CA VAL A 120 18.16 -7.12 -17.61
C VAL A 120 17.88 -7.02 -19.10
N ARG A 121 18.25 -5.89 -19.70
CA ARG A 121 18.17 -5.62 -21.14
C ARG A 121 19.50 -5.97 -21.82
N LEU A 122 19.47 -6.95 -22.73
CA LEU A 122 20.66 -7.53 -23.37
C LEU A 122 20.85 -7.06 -24.83
N TYR A 123 20.35 -5.88 -25.19
CA TYR A 123 20.53 -5.26 -26.50
C TYR A 123 20.67 -3.75 -26.35
N ASP A 124 21.31 -3.09 -27.32
CA ASP A 124 21.62 -1.64 -27.28
C ASP A 124 20.92 -0.83 -28.39
N THR A 125 19.91 -1.39 -29.05
CA THR A 125 19.23 -0.66 -30.13
C THR A 125 18.23 0.37 -29.59
N ARG A 126 18.23 1.56 -30.19
CA ARG A 126 17.31 2.67 -29.91
C ARG A 126 16.37 2.90 -31.09
N ASP A 127 15.12 3.23 -30.80
CA ASP A 127 14.09 3.57 -31.78
C ASP A 127 13.55 5.02 -31.69
N GLY A 128 13.99 5.79 -30.68
CA GLY A 128 13.66 7.21 -30.52
C GLY A 128 14.25 8.10 -31.63
N LYS A 129 13.41 8.95 -32.23
CA LYS A 129 13.79 9.99 -33.21
C LYS A 129 13.27 11.35 -32.74
N ALA A 130 14.07 12.41 -32.94
CA ALA A 130 13.68 13.81 -32.75
C ALA A 130 13.00 14.13 -31.39
N ASN A 131 13.63 13.75 -30.28
CA ASN A 131 13.15 13.98 -28.90
C ASN A 131 11.80 13.32 -28.54
N LYS A 132 11.30 12.39 -29.34
CA LYS A 132 10.16 11.53 -28.96
C LYS A 132 10.65 10.17 -28.51
N VAL A 133 10.06 9.69 -27.42
CA VAL A 133 10.33 8.34 -26.91
C VAL A 133 9.86 7.32 -27.95
N GLY A 134 10.71 6.35 -28.26
CA GLY A 134 10.40 5.28 -29.19
C GLY A 134 9.37 4.30 -28.63
N LYS A 135 8.71 3.55 -29.51
CA LYS A 135 7.71 2.53 -29.14
C LYS A 135 8.31 1.44 -28.24
N THR A 136 9.53 1.01 -28.53
CA THR A 136 10.24 -0.01 -27.74
C THR A 136 10.54 0.50 -26.33
N THR A 137 10.99 1.75 -26.20
CA THR A 137 11.29 2.36 -24.90
C THR A 137 10.01 2.58 -24.08
N MET A 138 8.89 2.94 -24.73
CA MET A 138 7.56 2.99 -24.10
C MET A 138 7.10 1.64 -23.58
N ALA A 139 7.24 0.58 -24.37
CA ALA A 139 6.89 -0.78 -23.95
C ALA A 139 7.75 -1.23 -22.76
N GLU A 140 9.04 -0.88 -22.75
CA GLU A 140 9.94 -1.15 -21.62
C GLU A 140 9.51 -0.39 -20.35
N ALA A 141 9.15 0.89 -20.44
CA ALA A 141 8.64 1.64 -19.28
C ALA A 141 7.32 1.07 -18.74
N GLN A 142 6.42 0.62 -19.62
CA GLN A 142 5.20 -0.07 -19.20
C GLN A 142 5.50 -1.41 -18.52
N LEU A 143 6.48 -2.17 -19.03
CA LEU A 143 6.93 -3.41 -18.40
C LEU A 143 7.50 -3.14 -17.00
N ILE A 144 8.33 -2.10 -16.84
CA ILE A 144 8.82 -1.66 -15.52
C ILE A 144 7.63 -1.32 -14.62
N GLY A 145 6.64 -0.56 -15.11
CA GLY A 145 5.45 -0.22 -14.33
C GLY A 145 4.59 -1.42 -13.93
N ARG A 146 4.55 -2.48 -14.74
CA ARG A 146 3.90 -3.75 -14.38
C ARG A 146 4.72 -4.59 -13.42
N GLY A 147 6.04 -4.58 -13.54
CA GLY A 147 6.95 -5.31 -12.66
C GLY A 147 7.17 -4.65 -11.31
N ALA A 148 6.95 -3.33 -11.20
CA ALA A 148 7.10 -2.57 -9.96
C ALA A 148 5.91 -2.77 -9.00
N ARG A 149 5.66 -4.03 -8.63
CA ARG A 149 4.64 -4.44 -7.67
C ARG A 149 5.23 -4.63 -6.28
N TYR A 150 4.34 -4.72 -5.29
CA TYR A 150 4.73 -4.98 -3.91
C TYR A 150 4.81 -6.48 -3.68
N PHE A 151 6.03 -6.98 -3.51
CA PHE A 151 6.24 -8.31 -3.00
C PHE A 151 5.65 -8.42 -1.58
N PRO A 152 4.74 -9.37 -1.30
CA PRO A 152 4.05 -9.42 -0.02
C PRO A 152 4.91 -10.10 1.06
N PHE A 153 5.54 -9.29 1.92
CA PHE A 153 6.35 -9.79 3.03
C PHE A 153 5.94 -9.20 4.39
N VAL A 154 6.30 -9.90 5.47
CA VAL A 154 6.16 -9.39 6.85
C VAL A 154 7.52 -8.83 7.28
N ALA A 155 7.56 -7.55 7.62
CA ALA A 155 8.75 -6.92 8.18
C ALA A 155 8.86 -7.25 9.67
N PRO A 156 10.00 -7.79 10.16
CA PRO A 156 10.18 -8.09 11.58
C PRO A 156 10.01 -6.86 12.49
N ASP A 157 10.37 -5.68 11.99
CA ASP A 157 10.25 -4.40 12.69
C ASP A 157 8.86 -3.73 12.51
N GLN A 158 8.03 -4.25 11.60
CA GLN A 158 6.65 -3.78 11.35
C GLN A 158 5.69 -4.97 11.13
N PRO A 159 5.50 -5.86 12.13
CA PRO A 159 4.77 -7.12 11.96
C PRO A 159 3.27 -6.92 11.65
N ASP A 160 2.70 -5.79 12.08
CA ASP A 160 1.30 -5.44 11.83
C ASP A 160 1.06 -4.70 10.50
N ALA A 161 2.13 -4.35 9.77
CA ALA A 161 1.99 -3.73 8.47
C ALA A 161 1.38 -4.73 7.48
N ALA A 162 0.38 -4.28 6.70
CA ALA A 162 -0.21 -5.10 5.66
C ALA A 162 0.89 -5.64 4.72
N ARG A 163 0.85 -6.95 4.45
CA ARG A 163 1.93 -7.65 3.74
C ARG A 163 2.13 -7.06 2.35
N GLU A 164 1.02 -6.81 1.67
CA GLU A 164 0.85 -6.20 0.35
C GLU A 164 1.06 -4.67 0.28
N LYS A 165 1.62 -4.04 1.32
CA LYS A 165 1.97 -2.60 1.30
C LYS A 165 3.47 -2.39 1.49
N ARG A 166 3.98 -1.27 0.93
CA ARG A 166 5.32 -0.76 1.21
C ARG A 166 5.46 -0.35 2.67
N LYS A 167 6.65 -0.53 3.21
CA LYS A 167 7.01 -0.38 4.62
C LYS A 167 8.21 0.56 4.76
N TYR A 168 9.02 0.73 3.71
CA TYR A 168 10.28 1.48 3.76
C TYR A 168 10.39 2.63 2.75
N ASP A 169 9.26 3.14 2.23
CA ASP A 169 9.20 4.29 1.30
C ASP A 169 10.05 5.49 1.71
N SER A 170 10.03 5.81 3.00
CA SER A 170 10.76 6.95 3.58
C SER A 170 12.08 6.54 4.25
N ALA A 171 12.36 5.25 4.41
CA ALA A 171 13.48 4.72 5.18
C ALA A 171 14.53 4.09 4.26
N MET A 172 15.32 4.93 3.60
CA MET A 172 16.17 4.53 2.48
C MET A 172 17.30 3.56 2.88
N ASP A 173 17.72 3.59 4.14
CA ASP A 173 18.88 2.81 4.63
C ASP A 173 18.50 1.37 5.06
N THR A 174 17.21 1.03 5.10
CA THR A 174 16.76 -0.27 5.64
C THR A 174 17.17 -1.43 4.72
N PRO A 175 17.80 -2.51 5.22
CA PRO A 175 18.19 -3.66 4.37
C PRO A 175 17.04 -4.32 3.63
N LEU A 176 15.89 -4.49 4.30
CA LEU A 176 14.70 -5.09 3.70
C LEU A 176 14.03 -4.22 2.64
N ARG A 177 14.48 -2.97 2.45
CA ARG A 177 14.00 -2.10 1.37
C ARG A 177 14.28 -2.67 -0.02
N ILE A 178 15.30 -3.54 -0.16
CA ILE A 178 15.59 -4.22 -1.43
C ILE A 178 14.41 -5.04 -1.95
N LEU A 179 13.52 -5.52 -1.06
CA LEU A 179 12.29 -6.22 -1.43
C LEU A 179 11.18 -5.28 -1.96
N GLU A 180 11.40 -3.97 -1.89
CA GLU A 180 10.51 -2.91 -2.39
C GLU A 180 11.12 -2.15 -3.57
N GLU A 181 12.21 -2.68 -4.14
CA GLU A 181 12.94 -2.11 -5.27
C GLU A 181 12.88 -3.04 -6.48
N LEU A 182 12.84 -2.44 -7.67
CA LEU A 182 12.96 -3.12 -8.95
C LEU A 182 14.19 -2.56 -9.66
N HIS A 183 15.15 -3.42 -9.98
CA HIS A 183 16.37 -3.06 -10.67
C HIS A 183 16.22 -3.28 -12.18
N TYR A 184 16.48 -2.22 -12.95
CA TYR A 184 16.51 -2.28 -14.41
C TYR A 184 17.93 -2.11 -14.91
N HIS A 185 18.51 -3.19 -15.45
CA HIS A 185 19.89 -3.24 -15.92
C HIS A 185 19.94 -3.06 -17.43
N CYS A 186 20.80 -2.17 -17.91
CA CYS A 186 21.03 -1.95 -19.33
C CYS A 186 22.50 -1.59 -19.60
N SER A 187 22.94 -1.78 -20.85
CA SER A 187 24.23 -1.26 -21.30
C SER A 187 24.27 0.26 -21.16
N HIS A 188 25.44 0.80 -20.80
CA HIS A 188 25.60 2.23 -20.57
C HIS A 188 25.39 3.04 -21.86
N ASN A 189 24.21 3.64 -22.00
CA ASN A 189 23.83 4.46 -23.14
C ASN A 189 23.08 5.71 -22.64
N PRO A 190 23.77 6.87 -22.49
CA PRO A 190 23.18 8.07 -21.88
C PRO A 190 21.89 8.56 -22.56
N LYS A 191 21.80 8.41 -23.88
CA LYS A 191 20.60 8.82 -24.65
C LYS A 191 19.41 7.91 -24.34
N TYR A 192 19.65 6.60 -24.22
CA TYR A 192 18.62 5.66 -23.81
C TYR A 192 18.17 5.89 -22.36
N ILE A 193 19.10 6.15 -21.45
CA ILE A 193 18.79 6.49 -20.04
C ILE A 193 17.87 7.72 -19.97
N GLN A 194 18.10 8.72 -20.82
CA GLN A 194 17.24 9.89 -20.91
C GLN A 194 15.84 9.53 -21.44
N ASP A 195 15.77 8.73 -22.52
CA ASP A 195 14.50 8.31 -23.11
C ASP A 195 13.66 7.47 -22.13
N ILE A 196 14.25 6.50 -21.42
CA ILE A 196 13.53 5.66 -20.44
C ILE A 196 13.10 6.46 -19.20
N ARG A 197 13.89 7.46 -18.75
CA ARG A 197 13.44 8.36 -17.66
C ARG A 197 12.25 9.21 -18.08
N ASN A 198 12.27 9.75 -19.30
CA ASN A 198 11.14 10.49 -19.83
C ASN A 198 9.91 9.59 -19.96
N ALA A 199 10.11 8.36 -20.42
CA ALA A 199 9.07 7.34 -20.52
C ALA A 199 8.40 7.05 -19.17
N LEU A 200 9.21 6.79 -18.15
CA LEU A 200 8.73 6.51 -16.80
C LEU A 200 7.97 7.70 -16.21
N ARG A 201 8.42 8.93 -16.49
CA ARG A 201 7.69 10.15 -16.11
C ARG A 201 6.33 10.25 -16.81
N GLU A 202 6.27 10.02 -18.11
CA GLU A 202 5.01 10.02 -18.88
C GLU A 202 4.02 8.97 -18.37
N THR A 203 4.51 7.83 -17.89
CA THR A 203 3.67 6.78 -17.26
C THR A 203 3.31 7.07 -15.80
N GLY A 204 3.77 8.19 -15.21
CA GLY A 204 3.52 8.54 -13.81
C GLY A 204 4.32 7.73 -12.79
N MET A 205 5.37 7.01 -13.22
CA MET A 205 6.16 6.13 -12.37
C MET A 205 7.34 6.83 -11.68
N LEU A 206 7.80 7.94 -12.24
CA LEU A 206 8.77 8.82 -11.59
C LEU A 206 8.06 10.01 -10.98
N ASP A 207 8.16 10.13 -9.66
CA ASP A 207 7.66 11.26 -8.90
C ASP A 207 8.70 12.39 -8.92
N ASP A 208 8.40 13.46 -9.67
CA ASP A 208 9.23 14.68 -9.71
C ASP A 208 9.05 15.54 -8.44
N THR A 209 8.14 15.16 -7.53
CA THR A 209 7.81 15.90 -6.32
C THR A 209 8.49 15.33 -5.07
N ALA A 210 9.56 14.53 -5.17
CA ALA A 210 10.24 14.02 -3.99
C ALA A 210 11.74 14.36 -3.98
N ARG A 211 12.26 14.73 -2.80
CA ARG A 211 13.70 14.96 -2.57
C ARG A 211 14.25 14.01 -1.50
N THR A 212 15.49 13.60 -1.68
CA THR A 212 16.23 12.84 -0.68
C THR A 212 16.89 13.81 0.29
N VAL A 213 16.60 13.69 1.58
CA VAL A 213 17.16 14.49 2.66
C VAL A 213 18.00 13.60 3.56
N ARG A 214 19.26 13.98 3.78
CA ARG A 214 20.12 13.29 4.73
C ARG A 214 20.03 13.97 6.09
N LEU A 215 19.47 13.26 7.06
CA LEU A 215 19.52 13.64 8.47
C LEU A 215 20.85 13.19 9.05
N ARG A 216 21.63 14.14 9.53
CA ARG A 216 22.90 13.89 10.21
C ARG A 216 22.86 14.46 11.61
N LEU A 217 23.23 13.66 12.59
CA LEU A 217 23.50 14.15 13.93
C LEU A 217 24.81 14.93 13.94
N LYS A 218 24.83 16.08 14.62
CA LYS A 218 26.03 16.89 14.76
C LYS A 218 27.16 16.05 15.36
N ASP A 219 28.36 16.15 14.80
CA ASP A 219 29.51 15.39 15.31
C ASP A 219 29.81 15.75 16.77
N SER A 220 29.61 17.01 17.15
CA SER A 220 29.74 17.46 18.54
C SER A 220 28.73 16.80 19.49
N PHE A 221 27.54 16.43 19.02
CA PHE A 221 26.56 15.69 19.81
C PHE A 221 26.95 14.22 19.97
N LYS A 222 27.51 13.61 18.92
CA LYS A 222 27.95 12.20 18.94
C LYS A 222 29.08 11.93 19.94
N GLN A 223 29.85 12.96 20.30
CA GLN A 223 30.94 12.89 21.29
C GLN A 223 30.48 13.17 22.72
N THR A 224 29.18 13.42 22.95
CA THR A 224 28.66 13.67 24.30
C THR A 224 28.44 12.37 25.05
N ASP A 225 28.64 12.39 26.38
CA ASP A 225 28.36 11.24 27.25
C ASP A 225 26.91 10.75 27.10
N LEU A 226 25.97 11.68 26.86
CA LEU A 226 24.57 11.35 26.62
C LEU A 226 24.39 10.48 25.37
N TYR A 227 25.10 10.76 24.29
CA TYR A 227 24.99 9.95 23.07
C TYR A 227 25.68 8.59 23.22
N GLU A 228 26.89 8.58 23.80
CA GLU A 228 27.71 7.37 23.90
C GLU A 228 27.17 6.35 24.92
N TRP A 229 26.64 6.85 26.04
CA TRP A 229 26.28 6.05 27.23
C TRP A 229 24.84 6.26 27.70
N GLY A 230 24.16 7.30 27.21
CA GLY A 230 22.76 7.57 27.57
C GLY A 230 21.79 6.57 26.95
N HIS A 231 20.63 6.45 27.61
CA HIS A 231 19.57 5.55 27.20
C HIS A 231 18.28 6.32 26.95
N VAL A 232 17.52 5.88 25.95
CA VAL A 232 16.14 6.28 25.72
C VAL A 232 15.23 5.14 26.18
N TRP A 233 14.22 5.48 26.98
CA TRP A 233 13.20 4.53 27.41
C TRP A 233 12.06 4.56 26.40
N VAL A 234 11.86 3.43 25.73
CA VAL A 234 10.86 3.28 24.65
C VAL A 234 9.90 2.17 25.03
N ASN A 235 8.61 2.40 24.82
CA ASN A 235 7.59 1.38 24.96
C ASN A 235 7.30 0.71 23.61
N ASP A 236 6.77 -0.51 23.67
CA ASP A 236 6.45 -1.27 22.46
C ASP A 236 5.07 -0.83 21.93
N ARG A 237 4.92 -0.76 20.61
CA ARG A 237 3.62 -0.52 19.96
C ARG A 237 2.84 -1.83 19.97
N VAL A 238 1.63 -1.81 20.53
CA VAL A 238 0.72 -2.96 20.54
C VAL A 238 -0.64 -2.55 19.98
N ARG A 239 -1.32 -3.50 19.32
CA ARG A 239 -2.68 -3.29 18.84
C ARG A 239 -3.60 -2.96 20.01
N ASN A 240 -4.38 -1.90 19.88
CA ASN A 240 -5.26 -1.45 20.94
C ASN A 240 -6.36 -2.50 21.19
N PRO A 241 -6.38 -3.14 22.39
CA PRO A 241 -7.39 -4.13 22.71
C PRO A 241 -8.77 -3.49 22.88
N ARG A 242 -8.84 -2.16 23.12
CA ARG A 242 -10.07 -1.39 23.31
C ARG A 242 -10.94 -1.89 24.47
N ASP A 243 -10.32 -2.50 25.49
CA ASP A 243 -11.02 -3.09 26.64
C ASP A 243 -11.90 -2.09 27.40
N GLY A 244 -11.53 -0.80 27.38
CA GLY A 244 -12.27 0.30 27.99
C GLY A 244 -13.36 0.94 27.12
N VAL A 245 -13.67 0.38 25.96
CA VAL A 245 -14.74 0.88 25.07
C VAL A 245 -16.07 0.23 25.47
N ASP A 246 -16.95 1.00 26.11
CA ASP A 246 -18.24 0.56 26.65
C ASP A 246 -19.45 0.99 25.80
N GLY A 247 -19.25 1.84 24.79
CA GLY A 247 -20.34 2.44 24.02
C GLY A 247 -19.86 3.39 22.93
N LEU A 248 -20.81 4.06 22.27
CA LEU A 248 -20.53 5.11 21.27
C LEU A 248 -19.85 6.34 21.89
N SER A 249 -20.13 6.63 23.16
CA SER A 249 -19.55 7.73 23.93
C SER A 249 -18.04 7.64 24.06
N ALA A 250 -17.48 6.43 24.11
CA ALA A 250 -16.02 6.21 24.13
C ALA A 250 -15.32 6.77 22.87
N TYR A 251 -16.05 6.90 21.77
CA TYR A 251 -15.60 7.53 20.52
C TYR A 251 -16.09 8.98 20.38
N LYS A 252 -16.53 9.64 21.47
CA LYS A 252 -17.09 11.00 21.46
C LYS A 252 -18.25 11.18 20.46
N ILE A 253 -18.96 10.10 20.15
CA ILE A 253 -20.13 10.14 19.28
C ILE A 253 -21.32 10.49 20.16
N GLU A 254 -21.95 11.62 19.87
CA GLU A 254 -23.20 12.01 20.53
C GLU A 254 -24.34 11.09 20.09
N SER A 255 -25.31 10.88 20.99
CA SER A 255 -26.49 10.07 20.70
C SER A 255 -27.56 10.83 19.90
N SER A 256 -27.36 12.11 19.59
CA SER A 256 -28.29 12.94 18.82
C SER A 256 -27.77 13.22 17.40
N PHE A 257 -28.60 12.92 16.41
CA PHE A 257 -28.30 13.12 14.99
C PHE A 257 -29.32 14.05 14.34
N ILE A 258 -28.92 14.77 13.30
CA ILE A 258 -29.83 15.63 12.51
C ILE A 258 -29.91 15.06 11.10
N TYR A 259 -31.09 14.62 10.69
CA TYR A 259 -31.31 14.14 9.33
C TYR A 259 -31.56 15.33 8.38
N PRO A 260 -30.79 15.46 7.28
CA PRO A 260 -30.68 16.71 6.54
C PRO A 260 -31.98 17.20 5.92
N ASN A 261 -32.76 16.37 5.23
CA ASN A 261 -34.13 16.71 4.77
C ASN A 261 -34.91 15.46 4.37
N LEU A 262 -36.18 15.36 4.79
CA LEU A 262 -37.12 14.41 4.23
C LEU A 262 -37.56 14.90 2.84
N MET A 263 -37.55 14.02 1.83
CA MET A 263 -38.08 14.36 0.51
C MET A 263 -39.61 14.43 0.57
N THR A 264 -40.17 15.60 0.86
CA THR A 264 -41.63 15.81 1.03
C THR A 264 -42.37 16.07 -0.29
N GLY A 265 -41.71 15.86 -1.45
CA GLY A 265 -42.29 16.13 -2.77
C GLY A 265 -42.62 17.60 -3.07
N ARG A 266 -42.17 18.54 -2.23
CA ARG A 266 -42.35 19.98 -2.46
C ARG A 266 -41.43 20.44 -3.58
N VAL A 267 -42.03 21.00 -4.63
CA VAL A 267 -41.32 21.71 -5.69
C VAL A 267 -41.45 23.20 -5.40
N THR A 268 -40.32 23.86 -5.13
CA THR A 268 -40.23 25.31 -5.04
C THR A 268 -39.52 25.83 -6.29
N GLU A 269 -40.20 26.67 -7.06
CA GLU A 269 -39.59 27.40 -8.17
C GLU A 269 -39.19 28.79 -7.67
N ALA A 270 -37.92 29.15 -7.87
CA ALA A 270 -37.40 30.47 -7.53
C ALA A 270 -36.60 31.01 -8.72
N SER A 271 -36.90 32.25 -9.14
CA SER A 271 -36.13 32.94 -10.18
C SER A 271 -34.87 33.56 -9.56
N ALA A 272 -33.69 33.18 -10.03
CA ALA A 272 -32.41 33.68 -9.51
C ALA A 272 -32.17 35.19 -9.76
N PHE A 273 -32.95 35.82 -10.64
CA PHE A 273 -32.78 37.22 -11.04
C PHE A 273 -34.06 38.07 -10.92
N GLY A 274 -35.16 37.52 -10.41
CA GLY A 274 -36.45 38.21 -10.30
C GLY A 274 -36.94 38.30 -8.87
N GLY A 275 -37.02 39.52 -8.31
CA GLY A 275 -37.61 39.82 -7.00
C GLY A 275 -39.13 39.69 -6.94
N GLY A 276 -39.72 38.68 -7.60
CA GLY A 276 -41.13 38.34 -7.48
C GLY A 276 -41.37 37.45 -6.26
N PRO A 277 -42.51 37.58 -5.55
CA PRO A 277 -42.79 36.77 -4.38
C PRO A 277 -42.82 35.28 -4.73
N LEU A 278 -42.21 34.45 -3.87
CA LEU A 278 -42.28 32.99 -3.95
C LEU A 278 -43.74 32.56 -4.10
N THR A 279 -44.13 32.06 -5.26
CA THR A 279 -45.47 31.49 -5.47
C THR A 279 -45.53 30.12 -4.81
N LEU A 280 -45.66 30.12 -3.49
CA LEU A 280 -45.97 28.96 -2.69
C LEU A 280 -47.39 28.51 -3.06
N LYS A 281 -47.54 27.41 -3.83
CA LYS A 281 -48.82 26.70 -3.86
C LYS A 281 -49.16 26.34 -2.40
N PRO A 282 -50.38 26.66 -1.91
CA PRO A 282 -50.73 26.48 -0.51
C PRO A 282 -50.83 24.99 -0.18
N SER A 283 -49.77 24.43 0.38
CA SER A 283 -49.84 23.22 1.20
C SER A 283 -49.81 23.65 2.67
N ARG A 284 -50.75 23.11 3.45
CA ARG A 284 -51.38 23.73 4.63
C ARG A 284 -50.54 23.80 5.93
N LYS A 285 -49.27 23.40 5.96
CA LYS A 285 -48.43 23.45 7.19
C LYS A 285 -46.95 23.66 6.86
N GLU A 286 -46.22 24.40 7.71
CA GLU A 286 -44.76 24.55 7.59
C GLU A 286 -44.03 23.27 8.04
N PRO A 287 -42.84 22.97 7.49
CA PRO A 287 -42.03 21.83 7.93
C PRO A 287 -41.56 22.04 9.37
N VAL A 288 -41.82 21.05 10.22
CA VAL A 288 -41.40 21.02 11.62
C VAL A 288 -40.31 19.98 11.82
N SER A 289 -39.50 20.13 12.86
CA SER A 289 -38.55 19.09 13.30
C SER A 289 -39.21 18.22 14.37
N ARG A 290 -39.00 16.90 14.28
CA ARG A 290 -39.42 15.96 15.30
C ARG A 290 -38.31 14.94 15.57
N ASP A 291 -38.14 14.60 16.84
CA ASP A 291 -37.15 13.64 17.29
C ASP A 291 -37.74 12.23 17.31
N PHE A 292 -36.98 11.28 16.76
CA PHE A 292 -37.34 9.86 16.73
C PHE A 292 -36.24 9.04 17.39
N LYS A 293 -36.61 8.15 18.30
CA LYS A 293 -35.70 7.12 18.83
C LYS A 293 -35.53 6.03 17.77
N LEU A 294 -34.29 5.78 17.35
CA LEU A 294 -33.99 4.83 16.28
C LEU A 294 -34.46 3.41 16.58
N ALA A 295 -34.37 2.98 17.84
CA ALA A 295 -34.90 1.69 18.29
C ALA A 295 -36.39 1.49 17.93
N GLY A 296 -37.16 2.58 17.78
CA GLY A 296 -38.57 2.56 17.40
C GLY A 296 -38.84 2.30 15.90
N PHE A 297 -37.81 2.29 15.04
CA PHE A 297 -37.99 2.00 13.61
C PHE A 297 -38.23 0.51 13.32
N GLY A 298 -38.01 -0.34 14.32
CA GLY A 298 -38.25 -1.78 14.23
C GLY A 298 -37.01 -2.57 13.82
N ARG A 299 -36.89 -3.77 14.39
CA ARG A 299 -35.69 -4.62 14.23
C ARG A 299 -35.41 -5.00 12.78
N ALA A 300 -36.43 -5.22 11.97
CA ALA A 300 -36.26 -5.59 10.56
C ALA A 300 -35.59 -4.47 9.74
N ILE A 301 -35.99 -3.21 9.97
CA ILE A 301 -35.40 -2.05 9.27
C ILE A 301 -33.96 -1.83 9.72
N LEU A 302 -33.71 -1.84 11.03
CA LEU A 302 -32.37 -1.63 11.58
C LEU A 302 -31.42 -2.77 11.20
N GLY A 303 -31.90 -4.03 11.21
CA GLY A 303 -31.13 -5.18 10.75
C GLY A 303 -30.76 -5.06 9.27
N PHE A 304 -31.72 -4.75 8.40
CA PHE A 304 -31.45 -4.54 6.97
C PHE A 304 -30.48 -3.38 6.72
N ALA A 305 -30.59 -2.28 7.49
CA ALA A 305 -29.68 -1.14 7.38
C ALA A 305 -28.25 -1.50 7.79
N MET A 306 -28.08 -2.32 8.84
CA MET A 306 -26.78 -2.81 9.29
C MET A 306 -26.17 -3.80 8.31
N ASP A 307 -26.94 -4.76 7.80
CA ASP A 307 -26.44 -5.79 6.89
C ASP A 307 -25.91 -5.21 5.57
N ALA A 308 -26.47 -4.07 5.13
CA ALA A 308 -26.04 -3.34 3.93
C ALA A 308 -24.65 -2.69 4.07
N ASN A 309 -24.05 -2.67 5.26
CA ASN A 309 -22.74 -2.08 5.50
C ASN A 309 -21.89 -3.02 6.37
N ASP A 310 -20.81 -3.55 5.77
CA ASP A 310 -19.91 -4.52 6.41
C ASP A 310 -19.38 -4.06 7.76
N PHE A 311 -19.21 -2.74 7.99
CA PHE A 311 -18.79 -2.20 9.29
C PHE A 311 -19.69 -2.67 10.44
N PHE A 312 -20.99 -2.80 10.19
CA PHE A 312 -22.00 -3.16 11.20
C PHE A 312 -22.24 -4.67 11.32
N HIS A 313 -21.52 -5.50 10.54
CA HIS A 313 -21.51 -6.94 10.78
C HIS A 313 -20.87 -7.24 12.13
N PHE A 314 -21.40 -8.22 12.85
CA PHE A 314 -21.02 -8.44 14.24
C PHE A 314 -19.52 -8.71 14.44
N ALA A 315 -18.88 -9.42 13.50
CA ALA A 315 -17.44 -9.67 13.53
C ALA A 315 -16.63 -8.37 13.50
N ASN A 316 -17.03 -7.41 12.65
CA ASN A 316 -16.38 -6.12 12.51
C ASN A 316 -16.69 -5.21 13.70
N LEU A 317 -17.95 -5.18 14.17
CA LEU A 317 -18.32 -4.45 15.38
C LEU A 317 -17.49 -4.86 16.60
N ARG A 318 -17.23 -6.15 16.80
CA ARG A 318 -16.40 -6.63 17.92
C ARG A 318 -14.96 -6.10 17.88
N THR A 319 -14.44 -5.71 16.72
CA THR A 319 -13.11 -5.11 16.63
C THR A 319 -13.05 -3.70 17.21
N TYR A 320 -14.18 -2.98 17.18
CA TYR A 320 -14.31 -1.63 17.74
C TYR A 320 -14.97 -1.61 19.12
N PHE A 321 -15.84 -2.57 19.41
CA PHE A 321 -16.59 -2.71 20.66
C PHE A 321 -16.38 -4.13 21.23
N PRO A 322 -15.24 -4.43 21.86
CA PRO A 322 -14.92 -5.78 22.33
C PRO A 322 -15.92 -6.35 23.35
N GLN A 323 -16.54 -5.46 24.14
CA GLN A 323 -17.54 -5.78 25.17
C GLN A 323 -18.95 -6.03 24.58
N LEU A 324 -19.15 -5.84 23.27
CA LEU A 324 -20.43 -6.06 22.62
C LEU A 324 -20.72 -7.57 22.50
N ALA A 325 -21.76 -8.04 23.18
CA ALA A 325 -22.13 -9.45 23.22
C ALA A 325 -22.86 -9.94 21.95
N SER A 326 -23.58 -9.05 21.25
CA SER A 326 -24.30 -9.40 20.01
C SER A 326 -24.67 -8.17 19.17
N ALA A 327 -24.95 -8.38 17.87
CA ALA A 327 -25.57 -7.36 17.03
C ALA A 327 -26.93 -6.89 17.58
N SER A 328 -27.71 -7.76 18.21
CA SER A 328 -28.96 -7.37 18.85
C SER A 328 -28.75 -6.40 20.01
N GLN A 329 -27.66 -6.56 20.79
CA GLN A 329 -27.33 -5.62 21.85
C GLN A 329 -26.98 -4.24 21.27
N PHE A 330 -26.26 -4.20 20.15
CA PHE A 330 -25.90 -2.93 19.49
C PHE A 330 -27.15 -2.13 19.11
N VAL A 331 -28.20 -2.81 18.65
CA VAL A 331 -29.48 -2.19 18.25
C VAL A 331 -30.35 -1.78 19.44
N THR A 332 -30.26 -2.49 20.57
CA THR A 332 -31.24 -2.35 21.68
C THR A 332 -30.71 -1.60 22.89
N SER A 333 -29.40 -1.63 23.14
CA SER A 333 -28.79 -0.96 24.30
C SER A 333 -28.73 0.55 24.12
N ASP A 334 -29.03 1.30 25.17
CA ASP A 334 -28.96 2.76 25.17
C ASP A 334 -27.51 3.30 25.03
N THR A 335 -26.50 2.48 25.32
CA THR A 335 -25.08 2.82 25.12
C THR A 335 -24.62 2.78 23.65
N TYR A 336 -25.44 2.18 22.77
CA TYR A 336 -25.17 2.02 21.35
C TYR A 336 -26.29 2.66 20.50
N LEU A 337 -26.75 1.99 19.45
CA LEU A 337 -27.80 2.49 18.55
C LEU A 337 -29.16 2.60 19.25
N GLY A 338 -29.40 1.81 20.30
CA GLY A 338 -30.65 1.82 21.05
C GLY A 338 -30.96 3.20 21.64
N GLY A 339 -29.93 3.94 22.07
CA GLY A 339 -30.05 5.29 22.63
C GLY A 339 -30.03 6.40 21.60
N ALA A 340 -29.83 6.09 20.31
CA ALA A 340 -29.71 7.09 19.26
C ALA A 340 -31.06 7.76 18.97
N ILE A 341 -31.05 9.08 18.94
CA ILE A 341 -32.17 9.94 18.61
C ILE A 341 -31.83 10.71 17.34
N VAL A 342 -32.74 10.75 16.37
CA VAL A 342 -32.59 11.53 15.16
C VAL A 342 -33.67 12.60 15.07
N SER A 343 -33.26 13.84 14.87
CA SER A 343 -34.16 14.94 14.56
C SER A 343 -34.40 14.97 13.06
N VAL A 344 -35.66 14.86 12.64
CA VAL A 344 -36.06 14.83 11.23
C VAL A 344 -36.97 16.01 10.96
N ARG A 345 -36.61 16.81 9.96
CA ARG A 345 -37.44 17.92 9.48
C ARG A 345 -38.33 17.47 8.32
N GLY A 346 -39.63 17.69 8.43
CA GLY A 346 -40.61 17.28 7.42
C GLY A 346 -41.98 17.90 7.65
N LEU A 347 -42.93 17.63 6.75
CA LEU A 347 -44.33 18.02 6.97
C LEU A 347 -44.92 17.17 8.10
N PRO A 348 -45.81 17.72 8.95
CA PRO A 348 -46.38 16.98 10.07
C PRO A 348 -46.98 15.62 9.68
N ASP A 349 -47.72 15.59 8.57
CA ASP A 349 -48.41 14.37 8.12
C ASP A 349 -47.41 13.29 7.63
N ASP A 350 -46.27 13.69 7.05
CA ASP A 350 -45.18 12.79 6.64
C ASP A 350 -44.42 12.24 7.86
N LEU A 351 -44.21 13.07 8.87
CA LEU A 351 -43.54 12.69 10.13
C LEU A 351 -44.40 11.76 10.98
N ASP A 352 -45.73 11.90 10.91
CA ASP A 352 -46.67 10.99 11.57
C ASP A 352 -46.66 9.60 10.92
N ASN A 353 -46.37 9.52 9.61
CA ASN A 353 -46.47 8.29 8.81
C ASN A 353 -45.21 7.99 7.98
N LEU A 354 -44.03 7.98 8.62
CA LEU A 354 -42.79 7.62 7.95
C LEU A 354 -42.89 6.23 7.31
N THR A 355 -42.67 6.18 5.99
CA THR A 355 -42.63 4.93 5.23
C THR A 355 -41.45 4.06 5.65
N ALA A 356 -41.52 2.76 5.40
CA ALA A 356 -40.40 1.84 5.68
C ALA A 356 -39.11 2.26 4.94
N ARG A 357 -39.23 2.78 3.72
CA ARG A 357 -38.09 3.29 2.95
C ARG A 357 -37.45 4.51 3.60
N GLN A 358 -38.24 5.49 4.03
CA GLN A 358 -37.72 6.68 4.73
C GLN A 358 -37.05 6.30 6.05
N LYS A 359 -37.65 5.40 6.83
CA LYS A 359 -37.03 4.87 8.07
C LYS A 359 -35.69 4.20 7.79
N LEU A 360 -35.60 3.43 6.70
CA LEU A 360 -34.35 2.81 6.27
C LEU A 360 -33.29 3.86 5.88
N ASP A 361 -33.65 4.84 5.04
CA ASP A 361 -32.71 5.88 4.59
C ASP A 361 -32.17 6.70 5.79
N ILE A 362 -33.04 7.04 6.76
CA ILE A 362 -32.65 7.72 8.00
C ILE A 362 -31.72 6.83 8.85
N ALA A 363 -32.04 5.54 9.01
CA ALA A 363 -31.20 4.61 9.76
C ALA A 363 -29.81 4.47 9.11
N GLN A 364 -29.74 4.33 7.78
CA GLN A 364 -28.48 4.26 7.04
C GLN A 364 -27.66 5.54 7.19
N TYR A 365 -28.30 6.71 7.19
CA TYR A 365 -27.62 7.98 7.43
C TYR A 365 -26.97 8.02 8.81
N VAL A 366 -27.70 7.66 9.88
CA VAL A 366 -27.15 7.66 11.24
C VAL A 366 -26.04 6.63 11.39
N LEU A 367 -26.21 5.43 10.84
CA LEU A 367 -25.16 4.40 10.82
C LEU A 367 -23.90 4.92 10.11
N HIS A 368 -24.02 5.62 8.99
CA HIS A 368 -22.86 6.21 8.32
C HIS A 368 -22.15 7.28 9.16
N GLN A 369 -22.89 8.10 9.91
CA GLN A 369 -22.30 9.07 10.85
C GLN A 369 -21.58 8.37 12.00
N ILE A 370 -22.17 7.30 12.56
CA ILE A 370 -21.56 6.48 13.60
C ILE A 370 -20.26 5.84 13.09
N GLU A 371 -20.30 5.19 11.94
CA GLU A 371 -19.11 4.57 11.33
C GLU A 371 -17.99 5.60 11.13
N SER A 372 -18.32 6.77 10.57
CA SER A 372 -17.36 7.85 10.33
C SER A 372 -16.76 8.37 11.64
N GLY A 373 -17.59 8.52 12.68
CA GLY A 373 -17.14 8.93 14.02
C GLY A 373 -16.22 7.91 14.66
N VAL A 374 -16.57 6.61 14.60
CA VAL A 374 -15.74 5.53 15.15
C VAL A 374 -14.41 5.48 14.42
N LYS A 375 -14.40 5.47 13.08
CA LYS A 375 -13.17 5.43 12.29
C LYS A 375 -12.24 6.61 12.58
N ARG A 376 -12.80 7.82 12.76
CA ARG A 376 -12.02 9.03 13.06
C ARG A 376 -11.38 9.00 14.45
N GLU A 377 -12.11 8.58 15.47
CA GLU A 377 -11.63 8.63 16.85
C GLU A 377 -10.96 7.33 17.30
N SER A 378 -11.09 6.24 16.52
CA SER A 378 -10.48 4.96 16.88
C SER A 378 -8.96 5.02 16.77
N VAL A 379 -8.29 4.70 17.87
CA VAL A 379 -6.85 4.54 17.91
C VAL A 379 -6.54 3.06 17.72
N GLU A 380 -5.89 2.71 16.62
CA GLU A 380 -5.56 1.31 16.29
C GLU A 380 -4.45 0.72 17.16
N TYR A 381 -3.50 1.56 17.60
CA TYR A 381 -2.31 1.12 18.34
C TYR A 381 -2.04 2.02 19.52
N ILE A 382 -1.63 1.41 20.62
CA ILE A 382 -1.21 2.09 21.85
C ILE A 382 0.20 1.62 22.21
N GLY A 383 0.91 2.43 22.98
CA GLY A 383 2.18 2.01 23.56
C GLY A 383 1.96 1.16 24.82
N THR A 384 2.83 0.19 25.07
CA THR A 384 2.85 -0.54 26.33
C THR A 384 3.14 0.39 27.51
N LYS A 385 2.76 -0.05 28.71
CA LYS A 385 3.13 0.63 29.97
C LYS A 385 4.56 0.29 30.39
N ASP A 386 5.08 -0.83 29.92
CA ASP A 386 6.46 -1.24 30.13
C ASP A 386 7.36 -0.52 29.14
N PHE A 387 8.36 0.19 29.67
CA PHE A 387 9.38 0.85 28.90
C PHE A 387 10.68 0.05 29.00
N LYS A 388 11.39 -0.08 27.89
CA LYS A 388 12.68 -0.77 27.82
C LYS A 388 13.77 0.24 27.48
N PRO A 389 14.96 0.13 28.10
CA PRO A 389 16.07 1.04 27.82
C PRO A 389 16.76 0.62 26.53
N TYR A 390 17.01 1.58 25.64
CA TYR A 390 17.85 1.40 24.46
C TYR A 390 18.96 2.45 24.43
N PRO A 391 20.20 2.10 24.07
CA PRO A 391 21.25 3.09 23.90
C PRO A 391 20.86 4.14 22.85
N ILE A 392 21.12 5.42 23.15
CA ILE A 392 20.76 6.52 22.24
C ILE A 392 21.46 6.36 20.89
N LYS A 393 22.74 6.00 20.89
CA LYS A 393 23.54 5.75 19.69
C LYS A 393 22.97 4.68 18.74
N ASP A 394 22.19 3.73 19.25
CA ASP A 394 21.63 2.64 18.44
C ASP A 394 20.31 3.06 17.77
N ARG A 395 19.57 4.00 18.37
CA ARG A 395 18.25 4.44 17.88
C ARG A 395 18.30 5.73 17.08
N PHE A 396 19.17 6.65 17.49
CA PHE A 396 19.39 7.93 16.86
C PHE A 396 20.67 7.87 16.03
N THR A 397 20.52 7.49 14.77
CA THR A 397 21.61 7.41 13.80
C THR A 397 21.41 8.42 12.67
N ASP A 398 22.45 8.63 11.88
CA ASP A 398 22.29 9.33 10.61
C ASP A 398 21.38 8.50 9.70
N LYS A 399 20.44 9.16 9.02
CA LYS A 399 19.43 8.50 8.19
C LYS A 399 19.19 9.27 6.90
N VAL A 400 18.90 8.54 5.83
CA VAL A 400 18.48 9.09 4.55
C VAL A 400 16.98 8.91 4.40
N LEU A 401 16.27 10.03 4.25
CA LEU A 401 14.82 10.06 4.09
C LEU A 401 14.44 10.54 2.70
N LYS A 402 13.38 9.96 2.13
CA LYS A 402 12.72 10.49 0.94
C LYS A 402 11.47 11.26 1.37
N GLN A 403 11.43 12.56 1.07
CA GLN A 403 10.33 13.45 1.43
C GLN A 403 9.65 13.99 0.17
N ARG A 404 8.31 14.04 0.18
CA ARG A 404 7.54 14.76 -0.84
C ARG A 404 7.69 16.28 -0.64
N ILE A 405 7.76 17.00 -1.75
CA ILE A 405 7.91 18.45 -1.89
C ILE A 405 6.53 19.11 -1.74
N GLU A 406 5.46 18.47 -2.21
CA GLU A 406 4.09 18.89 -1.92
C GLU A 406 3.74 18.60 -0.45
N GLY A 407 3.78 19.66 0.35
CA GLY A 407 3.63 19.61 1.81
C GLY A 407 4.43 20.70 2.54
N GLU A 408 5.43 21.32 1.89
CA GLU A 408 6.19 22.44 2.47
C GLU A 408 5.41 23.77 2.51
N THR A 409 4.18 23.83 2.01
CA THR A 409 3.31 25.03 2.10
C THR A 409 2.52 25.13 3.41
N GLY A 410 2.79 24.28 4.40
CA GLY A 410 2.23 24.37 5.73
C GLY A 410 3.16 25.06 6.72
N LEU A 411 3.39 26.38 6.55
CA LEU A 411 3.72 27.38 7.58
C LEU A 411 4.10 28.70 6.88
N SER A 412 3.11 29.57 6.66
CA SER A 412 3.31 31.02 6.70
C SER A 412 2.34 31.62 7.71
#